data_AF-A0A1W1BHN4-F1
#
_entry.id   AF-A0A1W1BHN4-F1
#
_cell.length_a   1.000
_cell.length_b   1.000
_cell.length_c   1.000
_cell.angle_alpha   90.00
_cell.angle_beta   90.00
_cell.angle_gamma   90.00
#
_symmetry.space_group_name_H-M   'P 1'
#
loop_
_entity.id
_entity.type
_entity.pdbx_description
1 polymer ?
#
loop_
_entity_poly.entity_id
_entity_poly.type
_entity_poly.pdbx_seq_one_letter_code
_entity_poly.pdbx_strand_id
1 'polypeptide(L)'
;MNVINMVLLVMIVVAGIYMATNYTREVYKKKKGVLIKNHGTRKLQRKVNWEDWKDFFWRNPEQFAWITVILSFITLFGLAIGNIVGYIISFIFLVLLVLFLRWAKENYLNFPKIAKERLDKFNEEVRTAIKKQVTFEADNIQKFADKDSEFDTEPKVFEFPVDTKKMPAHPTYKVLKDIIIEQKLEFLVLSREYFSICQSAPTFKLFDHRVAGKLEHKKGGPGACNEFYYSQMANVQYDGKAIRIIYDGEREDAVFTCKPGDKATQPAIKALKEKLRLTERQKFHKMQEHLSYEEIKAKRIKSEKEDKDSA
;
A
#
# COMPACT_ATOMS: atom_id res chain seq x y z
N MET A 1 -38.11 61.92 -23.47
CA MET A 1 -37.42 60.94 -22.58
C MET A 1 -36.06 61.51 -22.24
N ASN A 2 -35.78 61.80 -20.96
CA ASN A 2 -34.56 62.51 -20.57
C ASN A 2 -33.31 61.66 -20.84
N VAL A 3 -32.22 62.28 -21.30
CA VAL A 3 -30.94 61.63 -21.62
C VAL A 3 -30.45 60.75 -20.46
N ILE A 4 -30.68 61.19 -19.22
CA ILE A 4 -30.37 60.45 -17.99
C ILE A 4 -31.11 59.10 -17.94
N ASN A 5 -32.41 59.06 -18.29
CA ASN A 5 -33.20 57.82 -18.30
C ASN A 5 -32.73 56.87 -19.41
N MET A 6 -32.24 57.40 -20.53
CA MET A 6 -31.69 56.59 -21.62
C MET A 6 -30.36 55.94 -21.21
N VAL A 7 -29.47 56.69 -20.56
CA VAL A 7 -28.18 56.19 -20.05
C VAL A 7 -28.39 55.12 -18.97
N LEU A 8 -29.35 55.33 -18.05
CA LEU A 8 -29.71 54.35 -17.02
C LEU A 8 -30.24 53.04 -17.63
N LEU A 9 -31.10 53.13 -18.64
CA LEU A 9 -31.60 51.96 -19.38
C LEU A 9 -30.47 51.19 -20.07
N VAL A 10 -29.54 51.89 -20.72
CA VAL A 10 -28.38 51.26 -21.36
C VAL A 10 -27.49 50.57 -20.32
N MET A 11 -27.22 51.21 -19.19
CA MET A 11 -26.41 50.62 -18.11
C MET A 11 -27.05 49.37 -17.50
N ILE A 12 -28.38 49.36 -17.32
CA ILE A 12 -29.12 48.18 -16.83
C ILE A 12 -29.06 47.04 -17.85
N VAL A 13 -29.20 47.33 -19.14
CA VAL A 13 -29.10 46.32 -20.21
C VAL A 13 -27.68 45.74 -20.28
N VAL A 14 -26.64 46.58 -20.20
CA VAL A 14 -25.24 46.12 -20.19
C VAL A 14 -24.94 45.28 -18.96
N ALA A 15 -25.40 45.70 -17.77
CA ALA A 15 -25.25 44.92 -16.54
C ALA A 15 -26.00 43.57 -16.61
N GLY A 16 -27.20 43.56 -17.19
CA GLY A 16 -27.98 42.34 -17.44
C GLY A 16 -27.28 41.37 -18.38
N ILE A 17 -26.72 41.87 -19.50
CA ILE A 17 -25.93 41.07 -20.44
C ILE A 17 -24.67 40.53 -19.78
N TYR A 18 -23.98 41.35 -18.98
CA TYR A 18 -22.79 40.94 -18.25
C TYR A 18 -23.10 39.83 -17.22
N MET A 19 -24.18 39.96 -16.46
CA MET A 19 -24.60 38.91 -15.51
C MET A 19 -25.05 37.64 -16.23
N ALA A 20 -25.81 37.75 -17.32
CA ALA A 20 -26.24 36.60 -18.11
C ALA A 20 -25.06 35.85 -18.75
N THR A 21 -24.07 36.57 -19.27
CA THR A 21 -22.86 35.97 -19.86
C THR A 21 -21.97 35.33 -18.79
N ASN A 22 -21.79 35.94 -17.61
CA ASN A 22 -21.07 35.29 -16.52
C ASN A 22 -21.79 34.06 -15.95
N TYR A 23 -23.11 34.13 -15.78
CA TYR A 23 -23.93 33.00 -15.33
C TYR A 23 -23.85 31.82 -16.31
N THR A 24 -24.03 32.08 -17.61
CA THR A 24 -23.91 31.05 -18.65
C THR A 24 -22.49 30.48 -18.70
N ARG A 25 -21.45 31.31 -18.56
CA ARG A 25 -20.05 30.85 -18.50
C ARG A 25 -19.75 29.98 -17.28
N GLU A 26 -20.28 30.31 -16.11
CA GLU A 26 -20.19 29.47 -14.91
C GLU A 26 -20.91 28.13 -15.07
N VAL A 27 -22.15 28.16 -15.58
CA VAL A 27 -22.93 26.94 -15.85
C VAL A 27 -22.22 26.06 -16.88
N TYR A 28 -21.61 26.65 -17.92
CA TYR A 28 -20.85 25.90 -18.93
C TYR A 28 -19.55 25.31 -18.36
N LYS A 29 -18.82 26.05 -17.52
CA LYS A 29 -17.63 25.54 -16.82
C LYS A 29 -17.98 24.39 -15.88
N LYS A 30 -19.05 24.51 -15.09
CA LYS A 30 -19.55 23.44 -14.21
C LYS A 30 -19.97 22.20 -15.02
N LYS A 31 -20.73 22.38 -16.11
CA LYS A 31 -21.11 21.26 -17.01
C LYS A 31 -19.91 20.61 -17.71
N LYS A 32 -18.93 21.38 -18.19
CA LYS A 32 -17.67 20.84 -18.75
C LYS A 32 -16.87 20.05 -17.70
N GLY A 33 -16.76 20.56 -16.48
CA GLY A 33 -16.09 19.85 -15.37
C GLY A 33 -16.75 18.50 -15.05
N VAL A 34 -18.09 18.46 -15.02
CA VAL A 34 -18.87 17.23 -14.81
C VAL A 34 -18.73 16.25 -15.99
N LEU A 35 -18.79 16.73 -17.23
CA LEU A 35 -18.61 15.91 -18.43
C LEU A 35 -17.19 15.31 -18.53
N ILE A 36 -16.15 16.08 -18.23
CA ILE A 36 -14.75 15.61 -18.22
C ILE A 36 -14.54 14.56 -17.12
N LYS A 37 -15.08 14.81 -15.92
CA LYS A 37 -15.03 13.86 -14.79
C LYS A 37 -15.79 12.55 -15.11
N ASN A 38 -16.95 12.64 -15.76
CA ASN A 38 -17.74 11.49 -16.22
C ASN A 38 -17.08 10.74 -17.38
N HIS A 39 -16.38 11.42 -18.27
CA HIS A 39 -15.68 10.78 -19.38
C HIS A 39 -14.39 10.07 -18.91
N GLY A 40 -13.67 10.67 -17.95
CA GLY A 40 -12.50 10.07 -17.31
C GLY A 40 -12.86 8.80 -16.52
N THR A 41 -13.94 8.85 -15.72
CA THR A 41 -14.45 7.68 -14.98
C THR A 41 -14.92 6.56 -15.91
N ARG A 42 -15.63 6.87 -17.01
CA ARG A 42 -16.03 5.87 -18.01
C ARG A 42 -14.86 5.23 -18.75
N LYS A 43 -13.78 5.97 -19.03
CA LYS A 43 -12.55 5.39 -19.63
C LYS A 43 -11.84 4.47 -18.65
N LEU A 44 -11.71 4.88 -17.39
CA LEU A 44 -11.13 4.05 -16.33
C LEU A 44 -11.93 2.76 -16.11
N GLN A 45 -13.26 2.87 -16.06
CA GLN A 45 -14.15 1.72 -15.88
C GLN A 45 -14.11 0.75 -17.07
N ARG A 46 -14.01 1.25 -18.31
CA ARG A 46 -13.78 0.39 -19.48
C ARG A 46 -12.43 -0.34 -19.42
N LYS A 47 -11.38 0.34 -18.96
CA LYS A 47 -10.06 -0.27 -18.80
C LYS A 47 -10.09 -1.39 -17.75
N VAL A 48 -10.70 -1.12 -16.59
CA VAL A 48 -10.91 -2.11 -15.53
C VAL A 48 -11.72 -3.29 -16.04
N ASN A 49 -12.85 -3.06 -16.72
CA ASN A 49 -13.68 -4.14 -17.27
C ASN A 49 -12.93 -4.97 -18.33
N TRP A 50 -12.07 -4.34 -19.14
CA TRP A 50 -11.26 -5.03 -20.14
C TRP A 50 -10.15 -5.87 -19.52
N GLU A 51 -9.49 -5.35 -18.48
CA GLU A 51 -8.51 -6.10 -17.69
C GLU A 51 -9.19 -7.25 -16.94
N ASP A 52 -10.35 -7.01 -16.31
CA ASP A 52 -11.16 -8.04 -15.66
C ASP A 52 -11.58 -9.13 -16.66
N TRP A 53 -11.92 -8.76 -17.90
CA TRP A 53 -12.29 -9.72 -18.95
C TRP A 53 -11.11 -10.56 -19.43
N LYS A 54 -9.91 -9.98 -19.53
CA LYS A 54 -8.68 -10.74 -19.81
C LYS A 54 -8.33 -11.69 -18.67
N ASP A 55 -8.49 -11.21 -17.44
CA ASP A 55 -8.18 -11.93 -16.22
C ASP A 55 -9.23 -13.01 -15.89
N PHE A 56 -10.47 -12.85 -16.37
CA PHE A 56 -11.57 -13.80 -16.22
C PHE A 56 -11.22 -15.22 -16.70
N PHE A 57 -10.45 -15.32 -17.79
CA PHE A 57 -9.95 -16.60 -18.31
C PHE A 57 -9.06 -17.35 -17.32
N TRP A 58 -8.30 -16.62 -16.52
CA TRP A 58 -7.40 -17.18 -15.52
C TRP A 58 -8.12 -17.51 -14.22
N ARG A 59 -9.24 -16.85 -13.93
CA ARG A 59 -10.07 -17.18 -12.76
C ARG A 59 -10.78 -18.53 -12.91
N ASN A 60 -11.23 -18.87 -14.12
CA ASN A 60 -12.02 -20.07 -14.40
C ASN A 60 -11.56 -20.77 -15.69
N PRO A 61 -10.58 -21.69 -15.60
CA PRO A 61 -10.06 -22.41 -16.77
C PRO A 61 -11.13 -23.27 -17.48
N GLU A 62 -12.19 -23.69 -16.78
CA GLU A 62 -13.31 -24.43 -17.37
C GLU A 62 -14.08 -23.62 -18.42
N GLN A 63 -14.20 -22.31 -18.22
CA GLN A 63 -14.91 -21.44 -19.17
C GLN A 63 -14.15 -21.31 -20.50
N PHE A 64 -12.81 -21.38 -20.46
CA PHE A 64 -12.00 -21.48 -21.68
C PHE A 64 -12.36 -22.74 -22.47
N ALA A 65 -12.42 -23.90 -21.79
CA ALA A 65 -12.78 -25.16 -22.42
C ALA A 65 -14.17 -25.09 -23.07
N TRP A 66 -15.16 -24.51 -22.37
CA TRP A 66 -16.51 -24.33 -22.92
C TRP A 66 -16.55 -23.43 -24.15
N ILE A 67 -15.83 -22.29 -24.15
CA ILE A 67 -15.76 -21.40 -25.32
C ILE A 67 -15.14 -22.14 -26.51
N THR A 68 -14.06 -22.88 -26.30
CA THR A 68 -13.42 -23.68 -27.37
C THR A 68 -14.36 -24.77 -27.89
N VAL A 69 -15.08 -25.47 -27.02
CA VAL A 69 -16.05 -26.51 -27.39
C VAL A 69 -17.20 -25.90 -28.19
N ILE A 70 -17.78 -24.78 -27.75
CA ILE A 70 -18.88 -24.11 -28.47
C ILE A 70 -18.44 -23.63 -29.85
N LEU A 71 -17.28 -22.98 -29.95
CA LEU A 71 -16.75 -22.50 -31.25
C LEU A 71 -16.49 -23.68 -32.20
N SER A 72 -15.92 -24.77 -31.69
CA SER A 72 -15.66 -25.98 -32.48
C SER A 72 -16.96 -26.65 -32.92
N PHE A 73 -17.95 -26.73 -32.02
CA PHE A 73 -19.27 -27.28 -32.32
C PHE A 73 -19.98 -26.50 -33.42
N ILE A 74 -20.03 -25.17 -33.34
CA ILE A 74 -20.66 -24.32 -34.37
C ILE A 74 -19.97 -24.50 -35.72
N THR A 75 -18.64 -24.61 -35.71
CA THR A 75 -17.85 -24.85 -36.93
C THR A 75 -18.21 -26.20 -37.56
N LEU A 76 -18.26 -27.28 -36.78
CA LEU A 76 -18.62 -28.61 -37.27
C LEU A 76 -20.09 -28.69 -37.70
N PHE A 77 -20.99 -28.03 -36.96
CA PHE A 77 -22.42 -28.01 -37.26
C PHE A 77 -22.71 -27.31 -38.59
N GLY A 78 -22.07 -26.16 -38.85
CA GLY A 78 -22.24 -25.47 -40.12
C GLY A 78 -21.72 -26.27 -41.32
N LEU A 79 -20.64 -27.04 -41.14
CA LEU A 79 -20.13 -27.98 -42.16
C LEU A 79 -21.11 -29.13 -42.39
N ALA A 80 -21.71 -29.66 -41.31
CA ALA A 80 -22.65 -30.78 -41.37
C ALA A 80 -23.99 -30.44 -42.05
N ILE A 81 -24.45 -29.18 -41.97
CA ILE A 81 -25.65 -28.71 -42.67
C ILE A 81 -25.47 -28.78 -44.21
N GLY A 82 -24.24 -28.63 -44.70
CA GLY A 82 -23.90 -28.86 -46.11
C GLY A 82 -24.43 -27.82 -47.11
N ASN A 83 -25.00 -26.70 -46.65
CA ASN A 83 -25.46 -25.60 -47.50
C ASN A 83 -24.48 -24.41 -47.51
N ILE A 84 -24.59 -23.55 -48.53
CA ILE A 84 -23.68 -22.40 -48.73
C ILE A 84 -23.62 -21.48 -47.49
N VAL A 85 -24.78 -21.23 -46.87
CA VAL A 85 -24.87 -20.40 -45.66
C VAL A 85 -24.12 -21.06 -44.48
N GLY A 86 -24.26 -22.38 -44.32
CA GLY A 86 -23.56 -23.17 -43.31
C GLY A 86 -22.04 -23.15 -43.51
N TYR A 87 -21.56 -23.24 -44.76
CA TYR A 87 -20.14 -23.12 -45.07
C TYR A 87 -19.59 -21.73 -44.73
N ILE A 88 -20.32 -20.64 -45.05
CA ILE A 88 -19.91 -19.27 -44.71
C ILE A 88 -19.84 -19.08 -43.19
N ILE A 89 -20.86 -19.53 -42.45
CA ILE A 89 -20.89 -19.47 -40.98
C ILE A 89 -19.72 -20.26 -40.40
N SER A 90 -19.48 -21.48 -40.88
CA SER A 90 -18.37 -22.32 -40.42
C SER A 90 -17.02 -21.65 -40.63
N PHE A 91 -16.81 -21.02 -41.79
CA PHE A 91 -15.58 -20.30 -42.09
C PHE A 91 -15.37 -19.11 -41.13
N ILE A 92 -16.41 -18.33 -40.86
CA ILE A 92 -16.34 -17.20 -39.90
C ILE A 92 -15.96 -17.71 -38.50
N PHE A 93 -16.65 -18.75 -38.01
CA PHE A 93 -16.39 -19.30 -36.67
C PHE A 93 -15.02 -20.00 -36.57
N LEU A 94 -14.54 -20.61 -37.66
CA LEU A 94 -13.19 -21.15 -37.74
C LEU A 94 -12.14 -20.03 -37.61
N VAL A 95 -12.31 -18.92 -38.33
CA VAL A 95 -11.41 -17.75 -38.20
C VAL A 95 -11.44 -17.20 -36.78
N LEU A 96 -12.62 -17.06 -36.16
CA LEU A 96 -12.74 -16.64 -34.77
C LEU A 96 -12.07 -17.60 -33.80
N LEU A 97 -12.19 -18.91 -34.01
CA LEU A 97 -11.53 -19.94 -33.21
C LEU A 97 -10.01 -19.85 -33.30
N VAL A 98 -9.46 -19.68 -34.51
CA VAL A 98 -8.00 -19.53 -34.72
C VAL A 98 -7.49 -18.27 -34.03
N LEU A 99 -8.18 -17.13 -34.19
CA LEU A 99 -7.83 -15.88 -33.52
C LEU A 99 -7.90 -16.01 -32.00
N PHE A 100 -8.94 -16.68 -31.49
CA PHE A 100 -9.13 -16.94 -30.07
C PHE A 100 -8.00 -17.81 -29.49
N LEU A 101 -7.66 -18.92 -30.15
CA LEU A 101 -6.58 -19.81 -29.71
C LEU A 101 -5.21 -19.12 -29.74
N ARG A 102 -4.94 -18.32 -30.78
CA ARG A 102 -3.70 -17.53 -30.86
C ARG A 102 -3.62 -16.53 -29.70
N TRP A 103 -4.67 -15.77 -29.50
CA TRP A 103 -4.78 -14.82 -28.40
C TRP A 103 -4.62 -15.50 -27.03
N ALA A 104 -5.26 -16.65 -26.83
CA ALA A 104 -5.17 -17.40 -25.58
C ALA A 104 -3.75 -17.89 -25.30
N LYS A 105 -3.04 -18.40 -26.33
CA LYS A 105 -1.64 -18.81 -26.22
C LYS A 105 -0.72 -17.64 -25.84
N GLU A 106 -0.87 -16.50 -26.51
CA GLU A 106 -0.08 -15.30 -26.21
C GLU A 106 -0.35 -14.77 -24.80
N ASN A 107 -1.61 -14.76 -24.35
CA ASN A 107 -1.92 -14.40 -22.97
C ASN A 107 -1.34 -15.41 -21.97
N TYR A 108 -1.40 -16.72 -22.25
CA TYR A 108 -0.85 -17.76 -21.37
C TYR A 108 0.64 -17.57 -21.09
N LEU A 109 1.43 -17.33 -22.14
CA LEU A 109 2.88 -17.17 -22.00
C LEU A 109 3.25 -15.87 -21.26
N ASN A 110 2.45 -14.82 -21.43
CA ASN A 110 2.73 -13.51 -20.84
C ASN A 110 2.13 -13.32 -19.45
N PHE A 111 1.10 -14.09 -19.07
CA PHE A 111 0.37 -13.91 -17.82
C PHE A 111 1.26 -14.02 -16.56
N PRO A 112 2.19 -14.98 -16.42
CA PRO A 112 3.09 -15.04 -15.27
C PRO A 112 3.93 -13.77 -15.11
N LYS A 113 4.40 -13.21 -16.23
CA LYS A 113 5.18 -11.97 -16.25
C LYS A 113 4.32 -10.78 -15.82
N ILE A 114 3.11 -10.66 -16.38
CA ILE A 114 2.15 -9.60 -16.03
C ILE A 114 1.75 -9.68 -14.55
N ALA A 115 1.49 -10.89 -14.05
CA ALA A 115 1.12 -11.11 -12.66
C ALA A 115 2.23 -10.69 -11.70
N LYS A 116 3.49 -11.03 -12.03
CA LYS A 116 4.66 -10.60 -11.27
C LYS A 116 4.83 -9.08 -11.30
N GLU A 117 4.75 -8.46 -12.48
CA GLU A 117 4.87 -6.99 -12.61
C GLU A 117 3.79 -6.25 -11.81
N ARG A 118 2.56 -6.75 -11.80
CA ARG A 118 1.46 -6.19 -10.99
C ARG A 118 1.72 -6.33 -9.48
N LEU A 119 2.23 -7.47 -9.05
CA LEU A 119 2.60 -7.69 -7.65
C LEU A 119 3.75 -6.78 -7.22
N ASP A 120 4.81 -6.70 -8.03
CA ASP A 120 5.98 -5.86 -7.76
C ASP A 120 5.58 -4.38 -7.65
N LYS A 121 4.74 -3.91 -8.57
CA LYS A 121 4.20 -2.55 -8.53
C LYS A 121 3.36 -2.28 -7.28
N PHE A 122 2.48 -3.23 -6.90
CA PHE A 122 1.69 -3.10 -5.68
C PHE A 122 2.58 -3.02 -4.43
N ASN A 123 3.58 -3.90 -4.35
CA ASN A 123 4.51 -3.91 -3.23
C ASN A 123 5.32 -2.61 -3.13
N GLU A 124 5.73 -2.04 -4.27
CA GLU A 124 6.41 -0.74 -4.33
C GLU A 124 5.51 0.42 -3.88
N GLU A 125 4.23 0.41 -4.29
CA GLU A 125 3.25 1.40 -3.84
C GLU A 125 3.03 1.33 -2.32
N VAL A 126 2.91 0.12 -1.75
CA VAL A 126 2.78 -0.08 -0.30
C VAL A 126 4.05 0.34 0.44
N ARG A 127 5.24 -0.01 -0.05
CA ARG A 127 6.53 0.43 0.53
C ARG A 127 6.63 1.96 0.56
N THR A 128 6.28 2.60 -0.55
CA THR A 128 6.32 4.07 -0.66
C THR A 128 5.31 4.72 0.28
N ALA A 129 4.12 4.13 0.41
CA ALA A 129 3.09 4.56 1.35
C ALA A 129 3.58 4.50 2.81
N ILE A 130 4.20 3.40 3.21
CA ILE A 130 4.71 3.22 4.59
C ILE A 130 5.90 4.11 4.85
N LYS A 131 6.84 4.24 3.90
CA LYS A 131 7.94 5.20 4.03
C LYS A 131 7.44 6.60 4.31
N LYS A 132 6.43 7.09 3.58
CA LYS A 132 5.82 8.41 3.81
C LYS A 132 5.15 8.53 5.19
N GLN A 133 4.58 7.45 5.71
CA GLN A 133 3.96 7.44 7.04
C GLN A 133 4.98 7.32 8.17
N VAL A 134 6.14 6.70 7.96
CA VAL A 134 7.17 6.56 9.00
C VAL A 134 8.18 7.71 8.96
N THR A 135 8.37 8.36 7.80
CA THR A 135 9.02 9.67 7.71
C THR A 135 8.07 10.74 8.27
N PHE A 136 7.82 10.73 9.57
CA PHE A 136 7.26 11.90 10.23
C PHE A 136 8.38 12.84 10.63
N GLU A 137 8.10 14.12 10.49
CA GLU A 137 8.78 15.31 11.02
C GLU A 137 9.13 15.24 12.53
N ALA A 138 8.83 14.11 13.20
CA ALA A 138 9.17 13.77 14.57
C ALA A 138 10.63 13.33 14.77
N ASP A 139 11.40 13.01 13.71
CA ASP A 139 12.86 12.86 13.81
C ASP A 139 13.57 14.23 14.00
N ASN A 140 12.84 15.35 13.98
CA ASN A 140 13.32 16.64 14.50
C ASN A 140 13.17 16.77 16.04
N ILE A 141 12.68 15.75 16.74
CA ILE A 141 12.63 15.75 18.21
C ILE A 141 14.05 15.52 18.72
N GLN A 142 14.67 16.65 19.09
CA GLN A 142 15.81 16.80 19.99
C GLN A 142 16.95 15.78 19.80
N LYS A 143 18.02 16.22 19.11
CA LYS A 143 19.36 15.66 19.37
C LYS A 143 19.65 15.80 20.88
N PHE A 144 19.42 14.74 21.64
CA PHE A 144 19.60 14.78 23.10
C PHE A 144 21.07 14.78 23.52
N ALA A 145 22.00 14.45 22.62
CA ALA A 145 23.44 14.67 22.78
C ALA A 145 24.15 14.56 21.41
N ASP A 146 25.20 15.35 21.18
CA ASP A 146 26.06 15.31 19.98
C ASP A 146 26.90 14.02 19.85
N LYS A 147 26.77 13.06 20.79
CA LYS A 147 27.70 11.92 20.93
C LYS A 147 27.17 10.55 20.48
N ASP A 148 25.90 10.40 20.10
CA ASP A 148 25.32 9.09 19.77
C ASP A 148 25.18 8.86 18.25
N SER A 149 26.30 8.82 17.53
CA SER A 149 26.32 8.48 16.10
C SER A 149 25.81 7.07 15.79
N GLU A 150 25.85 6.14 16.76
CA GLU A 150 25.31 4.79 16.64
C GLU A 150 23.77 4.75 16.63
N PHE A 151 23.10 5.80 17.12
CA PHE A 151 21.63 5.92 17.13
C PHE A 151 21.05 6.68 15.94
N ASP A 152 21.81 7.59 15.35
CA ASP A 152 21.47 8.35 14.13
C ASP A 152 21.59 7.45 12.87
N THR A 153 20.84 6.35 12.88
CA THR A 153 20.73 5.44 11.74
C THR A 153 19.35 5.58 11.11
N GLU A 154 19.31 5.61 9.77
CA GLU A 154 18.05 5.60 9.04
C GLU A 154 17.15 4.45 9.51
N PRO A 155 15.81 4.64 9.50
CA PRO A 155 14.88 3.60 9.93
C PRO A 155 15.11 2.29 9.18
N LYS A 156 15.29 1.19 9.91
CA LYS A 156 15.43 -0.15 9.31
C LYS A 156 14.04 -0.74 9.09
N VAL A 157 13.70 -1.02 7.83
CA VAL A 157 12.40 -1.59 7.45
C VAL A 157 12.56 -3.08 7.17
N PHE A 158 11.79 -3.91 7.86
CA PHE A 158 11.66 -5.34 7.60
C PHE A 158 10.27 -5.64 7.04
N GLU A 159 10.22 -6.49 6.02
CA GLU A 159 9.00 -6.81 5.28
C GLU A 159 8.68 -8.29 5.42
N PHE A 160 7.41 -8.58 5.70
CA PHE A 160 6.94 -9.94 5.94
C PHE A 160 5.74 -10.24 5.04
N PRO A 161 5.88 -11.14 4.05
CA PRO A 161 4.77 -11.62 3.27
C PRO A 161 3.90 -12.56 4.11
N VAL A 162 2.66 -12.14 4.39
CA VAL A 162 1.65 -12.93 5.09
C VAL A 162 0.46 -13.25 4.17
N ASP A 163 -0.34 -14.25 4.54
CA ASP A 163 -1.54 -14.69 3.81
C ASP A 163 -1.32 -14.93 2.30
N THR A 164 -0.13 -15.41 1.94
CA THR A 164 0.22 -15.64 0.53
C THR A 164 -0.55 -16.83 -0.03
N LYS A 165 -1.46 -16.58 -0.97
CA LYS A 165 -2.13 -17.61 -1.75
C LYS A 165 -1.55 -17.67 -3.15
N LYS A 166 -1.24 -18.89 -3.58
CA LYS A 166 -0.80 -19.19 -4.95
C LYS A 166 -1.98 -19.70 -5.78
N MET A 167 -1.88 -19.54 -7.09
CA MET A 167 -2.85 -20.09 -8.02
C MET A 167 -2.89 -21.62 -7.90
N PRO A 168 -4.07 -22.25 -7.86
CA PRO A 168 -4.16 -23.71 -7.79
C PRO A 168 -3.49 -24.34 -9.01
N ALA A 169 -2.78 -25.44 -8.77
CA ALA A 169 -2.14 -26.18 -9.84
C ALA A 169 -3.20 -26.81 -10.76
N HIS A 170 -3.20 -26.43 -12.04
CA HIS A 170 -4.07 -27.03 -13.04
C HIS A 170 -3.25 -28.02 -13.91
N PRO A 171 -3.78 -29.21 -14.23
CA PRO A 171 -3.05 -30.24 -14.98
C PRO A 171 -2.54 -29.74 -16.34
N THR A 172 -3.35 -28.92 -17.02
CA THR A 172 -3.02 -28.32 -18.32
C THR A 172 -2.07 -27.11 -18.22
N TYR A 173 -1.96 -26.48 -17.04
CA TYR A 173 -1.34 -25.17 -16.87
C TYR A 173 -0.32 -25.16 -15.73
N LYS A 174 0.67 -26.05 -15.81
CA LYS A 174 1.70 -26.25 -14.77
C LYS A 174 2.52 -25.00 -14.43
N VAL A 175 2.66 -24.06 -15.37
CA VAL A 175 3.45 -22.83 -15.20
C VAL A 175 2.77 -21.83 -14.26
N LEU A 176 1.45 -21.96 -14.06
CA LEU A 176 0.67 -21.02 -13.26
C LEU A 176 0.81 -21.23 -11.74
N LYS A 177 1.31 -22.39 -11.29
CA LYS A 177 1.34 -22.79 -9.87
C LYS A 177 2.16 -21.85 -8.96
N ASP A 178 3.08 -21.09 -9.53
CA ASP A 178 3.96 -20.18 -8.80
C ASP A 178 3.46 -18.73 -8.79
N ILE A 179 2.33 -18.46 -9.46
CA ILE A 179 1.71 -17.15 -9.48
C ILE A 179 1.03 -16.89 -8.14
N ILE A 180 1.37 -15.75 -7.53
CA ILE A 180 0.73 -15.26 -6.30
C ILE A 180 -0.58 -14.56 -6.69
N ILE A 181 -1.69 -15.10 -6.21
CA ILE A 181 -3.04 -14.56 -6.46
C ILE A 181 -3.47 -13.59 -5.37
N GLU A 182 -3.04 -13.84 -4.13
CA GLU A 182 -3.27 -12.94 -3.00
C GLU A 182 -2.03 -12.89 -2.13
N GLN A 183 -1.67 -11.70 -1.66
CA GLN A 183 -0.57 -11.51 -0.73
C GLN A 183 -0.83 -10.27 0.12
N LYS A 184 -0.61 -10.38 1.42
CA LYS A 184 -0.58 -9.22 2.32
C LYS A 184 0.86 -8.99 2.74
N LEU A 185 1.26 -7.72 2.83
CA LEU A 185 2.57 -7.34 3.35
C LEU A 185 2.40 -6.71 4.72
N GLU A 186 3.16 -7.19 5.69
CA GLU A 186 3.26 -6.57 7.00
C GLU A 186 4.68 -6.06 7.21
N PHE A 187 4.81 -4.96 7.93
CA PHE A 187 6.08 -4.25 8.08
C PHE A 187 6.41 -4.06 9.55
N LEU A 188 7.68 -4.30 9.88
CA LEU A 188 8.27 -3.91 11.14
C LEU A 188 9.31 -2.83 10.82
N VAL A 189 9.07 -1.61 11.30
CA VAL A 189 9.96 -0.48 11.07
C VAL A 189 10.64 -0.10 12.36
N LEU A 190 11.96 -0.15 12.39
CA LEU A 190 12.78 0.18 13.55
C LEU A 190 13.33 1.59 13.37
N SER A 191 12.75 2.55 14.10
CA SER A 191 13.22 3.93 14.16
C SER A 191 14.23 4.10 15.31
N ARG A 192 14.62 5.34 15.61
CA ARG A 192 15.61 5.66 16.64
C ARG A 192 15.16 5.26 18.04
N GLU A 193 14.00 5.75 18.48
CA GLU A 193 13.49 5.62 19.87
C GLU A 193 12.28 4.70 20.00
N TYR A 194 11.64 4.40 18.88
CA TYR A 194 10.46 3.55 18.80
C TYR A 194 10.57 2.61 17.59
N PHE A 195 9.69 1.63 17.55
CA PHE A 195 9.43 0.81 16.39
C PHE A 195 7.94 0.83 16.07
N SER A 196 7.61 0.61 14.81
CA SER A 196 6.25 0.61 14.31
C SER A 196 5.91 -0.74 13.70
N ILE A 197 4.76 -1.30 14.06
CA ILE A 197 4.22 -2.50 13.46
C ILE A 197 3.06 -2.10 12.54
N CYS A 198 3.21 -2.32 11.24
CA CYS A 198 2.20 -2.00 10.23
C CYS A 198 1.53 -3.28 9.73
N GLN A 199 0.42 -3.68 10.37
CA GLN A 199 -0.37 -4.86 10.00
C GLN A 199 -1.59 -4.54 9.14
N SER A 200 -1.95 -3.26 9.02
CA SER A 200 -3.20 -2.83 8.36
C SER A 200 -3.05 -2.59 6.85
N ALA A 201 -1.94 -3.02 6.24
CA ALA A 201 -1.72 -2.84 4.81
C ALA A 201 -2.78 -3.60 3.99
N PRO A 202 -3.19 -3.07 2.82
CA PRO A 202 -4.16 -3.75 1.98
C PRO A 202 -3.59 -5.06 1.43
N THR A 203 -4.47 -6.03 1.21
CA THR A 203 -4.13 -7.30 0.56
C THR A 203 -4.08 -7.08 -0.95
N PHE A 204 -2.97 -7.47 -1.58
CA PHE A 204 -2.89 -7.64 -3.02
C PHE A 204 -3.87 -8.73 -3.46
N LYS A 205 -4.63 -8.45 -4.52
CA LYS A 205 -5.47 -9.43 -5.20
C LYS A 205 -5.21 -9.31 -6.69
N LEU A 206 -4.57 -10.33 -7.27
CA LEU A 206 -4.12 -10.33 -8.67
C LEU A 206 -5.24 -9.95 -9.63
N PHE A 207 -6.42 -10.50 -9.38
CA PHE A 207 -7.55 -10.33 -10.26
C PHE A 207 -8.47 -9.16 -9.89
N ASP A 208 -8.31 -8.52 -8.73
CA ASP A 208 -9.18 -7.40 -8.33
C ASP A 208 -8.57 -6.06 -8.73
N HIS A 209 -8.94 -5.58 -9.92
CA HIS A 209 -8.43 -4.31 -10.46
C HIS A 209 -9.06 -3.07 -9.80
N ARG A 210 -10.02 -3.24 -8.88
CA ARG A 210 -10.70 -2.11 -8.21
C ARG A 210 -9.85 -1.49 -7.10
N VAL A 211 -8.86 -2.23 -6.58
CA VAL A 211 -8.01 -1.81 -5.45
C VAL A 211 -6.80 -0.99 -5.92
N ALA A 212 -6.38 -1.14 -7.18
CA ALA A 212 -5.15 -0.57 -7.76
C ALA A 212 -5.15 0.95 -7.99
N GLY A 213 -6.00 1.71 -7.30
CA GLY A 213 -6.12 3.16 -7.53
C GLY A 213 -6.61 4.00 -6.36
N LYS A 214 -6.83 3.42 -5.18
CA LYS A 214 -7.29 4.16 -3.99
C LYS A 214 -6.66 3.65 -2.70
N LEU A 215 -5.35 3.70 -2.62
CA LEU A 215 -4.65 3.86 -1.33
C LEU A 215 -4.80 5.33 -0.92
N GLU A 216 -6.02 5.78 -0.62
CA GLU A 216 -6.24 7.12 -0.09
C GLU A 216 -5.77 7.16 1.37
N HIS A 217 -4.64 7.84 1.59
CA HIS A 217 -4.03 8.07 2.90
C HIS A 217 -4.95 8.92 3.79
N LYS A 218 -5.79 8.26 4.58
CA LYS A 218 -6.39 8.87 5.76
C LYS A 218 -5.55 8.50 6.99
N LYS A 219 -5.36 9.43 7.94
CA LYS A 219 -4.97 9.06 9.31
C LYS A 219 -6.03 8.07 9.83
N GLY A 220 -5.61 6.85 10.14
CA GLY A 220 -6.51 5.71 10.45
C GLY A 220 -6.98 4.89 9.23
N GLY A 221 -6.41 5.10 8.05
CA GLY A 221 -6.67 4.30 6.84
C GLY A 221 -5.82 3.01 6.76
N PRO A 222 -6.02 2.20 5.71
CA PRO A 222 -5.23 0.99 5.47
C PRO A 222 -3.73 1.33 5.45
N GLY A 223 -2.98 0.72 6.35
CA GLY A 223 -1.57 1.03 6.63
C GLY A 223 -1.29 1.62 8.01
N ALA A 224 -2.29 1.88 8.86
CA ALA A 224 -2.07 2.33 10.24
C ALA A 224 -1.06 1.43 10.96
N CYS A 225 0.03 2.04 11.44
CA CYS A 225 1.08 1.39 12.19
C CYS A 225 0.90 1.67 13.69
N ASN A 226 1.03 0.64 14.50
CA ASN A 226 1.07 0.79 15.95
C ASN A 226 2.50 1.10 16.37
N GLU A 227 2.69 2.19 17.10
CA GLU A 227 3.99 2.64 17.59
C GLU A 227 4.26 2.12 19.00
N PHE A 228 5.49 1.69 19.22
CA PHE A 228 5.94 1.11 20.47
C PHE A 228 7.34 1.61 20.81
N TYR A 229 7.57 2.00 22.06
CA TYR A 229 8.84 2.58 22.49
C TYR A 229 9.80 1.52 23.02
N TYR A 230 11.08 1.58 22.64
CA TYR A 230 12.10 0.65 23.17
C TYR A 230 12.29 0.79 24.68
N SER A 231 12.04 1.98 25.23
CA SER A 231 12.14 2.26 26.66
C SER A 231 11.20 1.43 27.54
N GLN A 232 10.14 0.86 26.95
CA GLN A 232 9.12 0.07 27.64
C GLN A 232 9.35 -1.44 27.49
N MET A 233 10.26 -1.85 26.60
CA MET A 233 10.53 -3.26 26.30
C MET A 233 11.42 -3.88 27.38
N ALA A 234 11.06 -5.10 27.79
CA ALA A 234 11.85 -5.96 28.66
C ALA A 234 12.73 -6.92 27.85
N ASN A 235 12.15 -7.58 26.83
CA ASN A 235 12.84 -8.61 26.06
C ASN A 235 12.16 -8.87 24.70
N VAL A 236 12.87 -9.57 23.80
CA VAL A 236 12.37 -10.04 22.50
C VAL A 236 12.64 -11.53 22.35
N GLN A 237 11.59 -12.29 22.10
CA GLN A 237 11.64 -13.74 21.90
C GLN A 237 11.05 -14.14 20.55
N TYR A 238 11.43 -15.32 20.07
CA TYR A 238 10.87 -15.93 18.88
C TYR A 238 10.41 -17.35 19.23
N ASP A 239 9.13 -17.61 19.04
CA ASP A 239 8.49 -18.90 19.37
C ASP A 239 8.45 -19.89 18.19
N GLY A 240 9.11 -19.56 17.07
CA GLY A 240 9.06 -20.33 15.82
C GLY A 240 7.95 -19.89 14.85
N LYS A 241 7.02 -19.03 15.28
CA LYS A 241 5.87 -18.56 14.49
C LYS A 241 5.62 -17.05 14.60
N ALA A 242 6.15 -16.40 15.62
CA ALA A 242 5.95 -14.98 15.87
C ALA A 242 7.14 -14.41 16.64
N ILE A 243 7.45 -13.15 16.36
CA ILE A 243 8.31 -12.33 17.21
C ILE A 243 7.43 -11.80 18.33
N ARG A 244 7.77 -12.15 19.57
CA ARG A 244 7.09 -11.66 20.77
C ARG A 244 7.95 -10.61 21.44
N ILE A 245 7.37 -9.43 21.61
CA ILE A 245 7.99 -8.29 22.29
C ILE A 245 7.34 -8.20 23.66
N ILE A 246 8.16 -8.44 24.68
CA ILE A 246 7.75 -8.51 26.08
C ILE A 246 7.97 -7.12 26.69
N TYR A 247 6.97 -6.58 27.36
CA TYR A 247 7.03 -5.28 28.04
C TYR A 247 7.26 -5.44 29.55
N ASP A 248 7.86 -4.43 30.17
CA ASP A 248 7.92 -4.34 31.62
C ASP A 248 6.54 -3.91 32.18
N GLY A 249 5.91 -4.75 33.02
CA GLY A 249 4.66 -4.43 33.74
C GLY A 249 3.40 -5.16 33.25
N GLU A 250 2.23 -4.51 33.40
CA GLU A 250 0.89 -5.09 33.10
C GLU A 250 0.44 -4.91 31.63
N ARG A 251 1.32 -4.49 30.72
CA ARG A 251 0.95 -4.37 29.30
C ARG A 251 0.95 -5.73 28.61
N GLU A 252 0.00 -5.94 27.71
CA GLU A 252 0.00 -7.11 26.83
C GLU A 252 1.22 -7.09 25.90
N ASP A 253 1.86 -8.26 25.76
CA ASP A 253 2.98 -8.47 24.84
C ASP A 253 2.57 -8.14 23.40
N ALA A 254 3.40 -7.40 22.68
CA ALA A 254 3.19 -7.19 21.26
C ALA A 254 3.64 -8.44 20.49
N VAL A 255 2.70 -9.06 19.77
CA VAL A 255 2.96 -10.25 18.96
C VAL A 255 2.94 -9.89 17.48
N PHE A 256 4.04 -10.21 16.80
CA PHE A 256 4.18 -10.02 15.37
C PHE A 256 4.36 -11.37 14.68
N THR A 257 3.31 -11.83 13.99
CA THR A 257 3.30 -13.14 13.33
C THR A 257 4.25 -13.17 12.15
N CYS A 258 5.10 -14.19 12.07
CA CYS A 258 6.05 -14.37 10.97
C CYS A 258 5.96 -15.79 10.42
N LYS A 259 6.16 -15.96 9.12
CA LYS A 259 6.23 -17.31 8.57
C LYS A 259 7.48 -18.05 9.10
N PRO A 260 7.36 -19.32 9.53
CA PRO A 260 8.53 -20.10 9.91
C PRO A 260 9.55 -20.17 8.76
N GLY A 261 10.80 -19.83 9.04
CA GLY A 261 11.87 -19.82 8.04
C GLY A 261 11.92 -18.60 7.11
N ASP A 262 11.17 -17.52 7.42
CA ASP A 262 11.31 -16.27 6.69
C ASP A 262 12.72 -15.68 6.86
N LYS A 263 13.32 -15.24 5.74
CA LYS A 263 14.67 -14.67 5.71
C LYS A 263 14.77 -13.37 6.51
N ALA A 264 13.66 -12.63 6.66
CA ALA A 264 13.63 -11.38 7.40
C ALA A 264 13.57 -11.55 8.93
N THR A 265 13.14 -12.71 9.43
CA THR A 265 12.88 -12.92 10.87
C THR A 265 14.13 -12.81 11.74
N GLN A 266 15.20 -13.54 11.41
CA GLN A 266 16.44 -13.51 12.21
C GLN A 266 17.13 -12.13 12.19
N PRO A 267 17.28 -11.46 11.02
CA PRO A 267 17.74 -10.07 10.95
C PRO A 267 16.90 -9.11 11.79
N ALA A 268 15.56 -9.23 11.75
CA ALA A 268 14.65 -8.37 12.51
C ALA A 268 14.83 -8.53 14.02
N ILE A 269 14.87 -9.78 14.51
CA ILE A 269 15.10 -10.08 15.93
C ILE A 269 16.46 -9.51 16.39
N LYS A 270 17.51 -9.73 15.60
CA LYS A 270 18.85 -9.23 15.92
C LYS A 270 18.86 -7.70 16.00
N ALA A 271 18.20 -7.02 15.07
CA ALA A 271 18.11 -5.56 15.05
C ALA A 271 17.30 -5.01 16.24
N LEU A 272 16.18 -5.65 16.60
CA LEU A 272 15.39 -5.31 17.77
C LEU A 272 16.19 -5.45 19.07
N LYS A 273 16.91 -6.58 19.24
CA LYS A 273 17.77 -6.81 20.42
C LYS A 273 18.90 -5.79 20.52
N GLU A 274 19.50 -5.41 19.39
CA GLU A 274 20.55 -4.39 19.39
C GLU A 274 19.99 -3.02 19.80
N LYS A 275 18.81 -2.63 19.29
CA LYS A 275 18.15 -1.38 19.71
C LYS A 275 17.82 -1.40 21.21
N LEU A 276 17.30 -2.51 21.73
CA LEU A 276 17.06 -2.67 23.18
C LEU A 276 18.33 -2.47 24.00
N ARG A 277 19.43 -3.17 23.63
CA ARG A 277 20.73 -3.06 24.30
C ARG A 277 21.26 -1.62 24.31
N LEU A 278 21.12 -0.93 23.18
CA LEU A 278 21.54 0.46 23.06
C LEU A 278 20.68 1.37 23.96
N THR A 279 19.37 1.16 24.04
CA THR A 279 18.48 1.93 24.93
C THR A 279 18.82 1.71 26.41
N GLU A 280 19.15 0.48 26.82
CA GLU A 280 19.61 0.19 28.18
C GLU A 280 20.91 0.93 28.53
N ARG A 281 21.87 0.97 27.60
CA ARG A 281 23.11 1.75 27.76
C ARG A 281 22.83 3.23 27.96
N GLN A 282 21.92 3.81 27.18
CA GLN A 282 21.51 5.21 27.34
C GLN A 282 20.84 5.46 28.70
N LYS A 283 19.95 4.56 29.16
CA LYS A 283 19.34 4.66 30.49
C LYS A 283 20.41 4.63 31.60
N PHE A 284 21.39 3.73 31.49
CA PHE A 284 22.48 3.62 32.46
C PHE A 284 23.36 4.87 32.48
N HIS A 285 23.75 5.41 31.32
CA HIS A 285 24.51 6.65 31.23
C HIS A 285 23.76 7.84 31.87
N LYS A 286 22.46 8.00 31.58
CA LYS A 286 21.65 9.06 32.20
C LYS A 286 21.56 8.92 33.72
N MET A 287 21.47 7.69 34.23
CA MET A 287 21.48 7.44 35.68
C MET A 287 22.82 7.84 36.31
N GLN A 288 23.95 7.53 35.66
CA GLN A 288 25.27 7.95 36.13
C GLN A 288 25.45 9.47 36.11
N GLU A 289 24.98 10.14 35.06
CA GLU A 289 25.01 11.61 34.97
C GLU A 289 24.20 12.25 36.09
N HIS A 290 22.99 11.73 36.36
CA HIS A 290 22.15 12.22 37.45
C HIS A 290 22.79 12.04 38.83
N LEU A 291 23.35 10.85 39.11
CA LEU A 291 24.08 10.59 40.35
C LEU A 291 25.27 11.56 40.51
N SER A 292 26.03 11.79 39.43
CA SER A 292 27.14 12.74 39.45
C SER A 292 26.69 14.18 39.74
N TYR A 293 25.53 14.58 39.22
CA TYR A 293 24.95 15.90 39.47
C TYR A 293 24.47 16.04 40.91
N GLU A 294 23.81 15.02 41.46
CA GLU A 294 23.39 15.02 42.87
C GLU A 294 24.58 15.06 43.83
N GLU A 295 25.66 14.34 43.53
CA GLU A 295 26.90 14.42 44.30
C GLU A 295 27.53 15.81 44.27
N ILE A 296 27.58 16.47 43.10
CA ILE A 296 28.07 17.85 42.97
C ILE A 296 27.19 18.81 43.76
N LYS A 297 25.86 18.66 43.69
CA LYS A 297 24.91 19.49 44.43
C LYS A 297 25.06 19.31 45.93
N ALA A 298 25.20 18.06 46.40
CA ALA A 298 25.43 17.74 47.80
C ALA A 298 26.75 18.33 48.33
N LYS A 299 27.83 18.28 47.52
CA LYS A 299 29.12 18.91 47.85
C LYS A 299 29.01 20.43 47.98
N ARG A 300 28.29 21.11 47.08
CA ARG A 300 28.06 22.57 47.17
C ARG A 300 27.28 22.97 48.42
N ILE A 301 26.25 22.22 48.78
CA ILE A 301 25.47 22.47 50.00
C ILE A 301 26.32 22.26 51.25
N LYS A 302 27.26 21.32 51.23
CA LYS A 302 28.16 21.04 52.35
C LYS A 302 29.21 22.15 52.52
N SER A 303 29.81 22.63 51.43
CA SER A 303 30.74 23.76 51.47
C SER A 303 30.07 25.07 51.91
N GLU A 304 28.83 25.33 51.48
CA GLU A 304 28.07 26.52 51.92
C GLU A 304 27.66 26.49 53.40
N LYS A 305 27.57 25.30 54.01
CA LYS A 305 27.33 25.16 55.45
C LYS A 305 28.63 25.33 56.25
N GLU A 306 29.73 24.75 55.78
CA GLU A 306 31.05 24.90 56.42
C GLU A 306 31.51 26.36 56.41
N ASP A 307 31.27 27.11 55.32
CA ASP A 307 31.59 28.54 55.25
C ASP A 307 30.73 29.39 56.21
N LYS A 308 29.47 29.01 56.46
CA LYS A 308 28.56 29.70 57.40
C LYS A 308 28.85 29.41 58.86
N ASP A 309 29.35 28.22 59.18
CA ASP A 309 29.73 27.86 60.56
C ASP A 309 31.11 28.41 60.94
N SER A 310 31.87 28.95 59.97
CA SER A 310 33.18 29.59 60.16
C SER A 310 33.17 31.13 60.15
N ALA A 311 32.00 31.76 60.02
CA ALA A 311 31.78 33.22 60.06
C ALA A 311 31.06 33.63 61.35
#